data_AF-A0A914NHN9-F1
#
_entry.id   AF-A0A914NHN9-F1
#
_cell.length_a   1.000
_cell.length_b   1.000
_cell.length_c   1.000
_cell.angle_alpha   90.00
_cell.angle_beta   90.00
_cell.angle_gamma   90.00
#
_symmetry.space_group_name_H-M   'P 1'
#
loop_
_entity.id
_entity.type
_entity.pdbx_description
1 polymer ?
#
loop_
_entity_poly.entity_id
_entity_poly.type
_entity_poly.pdbx_seq_one_letter_code
_entity_poly.pdbx_strand_id
1 'polypeptide(L)'
;ICNLRAIELNLQKNRLASLNASNLEKCERLKTLRVDENCLAKECFTNELLTNSQISLISFDGNLFQEREFQSLPGYENYEKRFTATKKRLF
;
A
#
# COMPACT_ATOMS: atom_id res chain seq x y z
N ILE A 1 16.09 -5.58 -8.26
CA ILE A 1 16.67 -4.87 -7.09
C ILE A 1 15.75 -3.70 -6.78
N CYS A 2 15.11 -3.64 -5.59
CA CYS A 2 14.37 -2.44 -5.17
C CYS A 2 15.37 -1.50 -4.48
N ASN A 3 15.79 -0.45 -5.18
CA ASN A 3 16.73 0.57 -4.68
C ASN A 3 16.02 1.89 -4.34
N LEU A 4 14.68 1.91 -4.32
CA LEU A 4 13.94 3.15 -4.07
C LEU A 4 14.14 3.58 -2.62
N ARG A 5 14.93 4.63 -2.43
CA ARG A 5 15.18 5.26 -1.12
C ARG A 5 14.24 6.44 -0.89
N ALA A 6 12.94 6.18 -0.97
CA ALA A 6 11.89 7.16 -0.71
C ALA A 6 11.11 6.79 0.56
N ILE A 7 10.59 7.80 1.26
CA ILE A 7 9.68 7.61 2.41
C ILE A 7 8.22 7.58 1.93
N GLU A 8 7.89 8.42 0.96
CA GLU A 8 6.57 8.52 0.34
C GLU A 8 6.71 8.36 -1.17
N LEU A 9 5.80 7.58 -1.76
CA LEU A 9 5.61 7.46 -3.20
C LEU A 9 4.17 7.90 -3.53
N ASN A 10 4.04 9.05 -4.20
CA ASN A 10 2.76 9.57 -4.65
C ASN A 10 2.59 9.32 -6.15
N LEU A 11 1.56 8.54 -6.49
CA LEU A 11 1.14 8.16 -7.84
C LEU A 11 -0.36 8.42 -8.05
N GLN A 12 -0.95 9.35 -7.29
CA GLN A 12 -2.36 9.72 -7.40
C GLN A 12 -2.72 10.22 -8.81
N LYS A 13 -3.98 10.07 -9.23
CA LYS A 13 -4.54 10.62 -10.47
C LYS A 13 -3.80 10.17 -11.74
N ASN A 14 -3.40 8.90 -11.76
CA ASN A 14 -2.80 8.26 -12.92
C ASN A 14 -3.77 7.22 -13.50
N ARG A 15 -3.29 6.40 -14.43
CA ARG A 15 -4.05 5.29 -15.02
C ARG A 15 -3.38 3.96 -14.72
N LEU A 16 -2.83 3.81 -13.50
CA LEU A 16 -2.17 2.58 -13.09
C LEU A 16 -3.20 1.45 -13.02
N ALA A 17 -2.92 0.37 -13.74
CA ALA A 17 -3.72 -0.87 -13.72
C ALA A 17 -3.03 -2.01 -12.95
N SER A 18 -1.77 -1.80 -12.53
CA SER A 18 -0.97 -2.81 -11.82
C SER A 18 0.07 -2.17 -10.91
N LEU A 19 0.41 -2.85 -9.81
CA LEU A 19 1.54 -2.50 -8.95
C LEU A 19 2.60 -3.61 -8.98
N ASN A 20 3.88 -3.23 -8.92
CA ASN A 20 4.96 -4.20 -8.74
C ASN A 20 5.15 -4.50 -7.25
N ALA A 21 4.25 -5.30 -6.69
CA ALA A 21 4.25 -5.69 -5.28
C ALA A 21 5.58 -6.29 -4.82
N SER A 22 6.20 -7.14 -5.65
CA SER A 22 7.48 -7.83 -5.34
C SER A 22 8.69 -6.89 -5.17
N ASN A 23 8.64 -5.70 -5.77
CA ASN A 23 9.62 -4.67 -5.53
C ASN A 23 9.19 -3.82 -4.33
N LEU A 24 7.95 -3.34 -4.31
CA LEU A 24 7.45 -2.46 -3.25
C LEU A 24 7.60 -3.07 -1.85
N GLU A 25 7.44 -4.39 -1.69
CA GLU A 25 7.65 -5.08 -0.41
C GLU A 25 9.10 -4.96 0.11
N LYS A 26 10.09 -4.91 -0.79
CA LYS A 26 11.53 -4.91 -0.46
C LYS A 26 12.07 -3.52 -0.18
N CYS A 27 11.25 -2.51 -0.38
CA CYS A 27 11.65 -1.13 -0.26
C CYS A 27 11.56 -0.66 1.21
N GLU A 28 12.63 -0.90 1.96
CA GLU A 28 12.72 -0.77 3.43
C GLU A 28 12.35 0.61 4.00
N ARG A 29 12.55 1.67 3.20
CA ARG A 29 12.31 3.06 3.62
C ARG A 29 10.91 3.55 3.29
N LEU A 30 10.19 2.87 2.39
CA LEU A 30 8.89 3.31 1.91
C LEU A 30 7.83 3.06 2.99
N LYS A 31 7.24 4.14 3.51
CA LYS A 31 6.21 4.11 4.55
C LYS A 31 4.83 4.48 4.00
N THR A 32 4.79 5.35 2.99
CA THR A 32 3.55 5.88 2.42
C THR A 32 3.47 5.61 0.92
N LEU A 33 2.35 5.02 0.50
CA LEU A 33 2.00 4.79 -0.90
C LEU A 33 0.65 5.46 -1.20
N ARG A 34 0.64 6.47 -2.07
CA ARG A 34 -0.60 7.12 -2.51
C ARG A 34 -0.90 6.74 -3.95
N VAL A 35 -2.00 6.07 -4.18
CA VAL A 35 -2.43 5.56 -5.48
C VAL A 35 -3.90 5.87 -5.75
N ASP A 36 -4.44 6.90 -5.10
CA ASP A 36 -5.82 7.35 -5.29
C ASP A 36 -6.10 7.72 -6.75
N GLU A 37 -7.35 7.59 -7.17
CA GLU A 37 -7.84 7.89 -8.52
C GLU A 37 -7.00 7.19 -9.61
N ASN A 38 -6.87 5.87 -9.51
CA ASN A 38 -6.23 5.00 -10.49
C ASN A 38 -7.20 3.90 -10.94
N CYS A 39 -6.71 2.91 -11.70
CA CYS A 39 -7.50 1.77 -12.18
C CYS A 39 -7.02 0.45 -11.57
N LEU A 40 -6.54 0.47 -10.32
CA LEU A 40 -6.04 -0.73 -9.64
C LEU A 40 -7.20 -1.60 -9.18
N ALA A 41 -7.05 -2.90 -9.33
CA ALA A 41 -7.90 -3.89 -8.69
C ALA A 41 -7.29 -4.35 -7.35
N LYS A 42 -8.10 -4.95 -6.47
CA LYS A 42 -7.64 -5.39 -5.14
C LYS A 42 -6.48 -6.39 -5.19
N GLU A 43 -6.39 -7.18 -6.27
CA GLU A 43 -5.35 -8.17 -6.51
C GLU A 43 -3.95 -7.54 -6.66
N CYS A 44 -3.86 -6.23 -6.93
CA CYS A 44 -2.61 -5.50 -6.96
C CYS A 44 -1.96 -5.37 -5.57
N PHE A 45 -2.74 -5.54 -4.50
CA PHE A 45 -2.28 -5.49 -3.11
C PHE A 45 -2.07 -6.90 -2.60
N THR A 46 -0.96 -7.51 -3.00
CA THR A 46 -0.67 -8.92 -2.69
C THR A 46 -0.43 -9.14 -1.20
N ASN A 47 -0.56 -10.40 -0.76
CA ASN A 47 -0.30 -10.80 0.62
C ASN A 47 1.11 -10.40 1.08
N GLU A 48 2.11 -10.53 0.20
CA GLU A 48 3.49 -10.20 0.51
C GLU A 48 3.67 -8.68 0.67
N LEU A 49 3.01 -7.87 -0.16
CA LEU A 49 2.98 -6.41 0.01
C LEU A 49 2.36 -6.03 1.35
N LEU A 50 1.24 -6.66 1.74
CA LEU A 50 0.54 -6.34 2.99
C LEU A 50 1.22 -6.93 4.23
N THR A 51 1.99 -8.01 4.10
CA THR A 51 2.67 -8.67 5.23
C THR A 51 4.10 -8.19 5.41
N ASN A 52 4.91 -8.21 4.35
CA ASN A 52 6.36 -8.05 4.43
C ASN A 52 6.82 -6.59 4.27
N SER A 53 6.01 -5.75 3.61
CA SER A 53 6.41 -4.38 3.34
C SER A 53 6.54 -3.52 4.60
N GLN A 54 7.27 -2.44 4.45
CA GLN A 54 7.41 -1.40 5.47
C GLN A 54 6.34 -0.30 5.37
N ILE A 55 5.40 -0.44 4.43
CA ILE A 55 4.34 0.52 4.16
C ILE A 55 3.34 0.48 5.32
N SER A 56 3.13 1.64 5.93
CA SER A 56 2.18 1.84 7.02
C SER A 56 0.99 2.70 6.62
N LEU A 57 1.02 3.36 5.47
CA LEU A 57 -0.10 4.14 4.93
C LEU A 57 -0.26 3.87 3.44
N ILE A 58 -1.42 3.35 3.05
CA ILE A 58 -1.84 3.21 1.66
C ILE A 58 -3.11 4.04 1.47
N SER A 59 -3.07 4.98 0.53
CA SER A 59 -4.23 5.75 0.07
C SER A 59 -4.62 5.23 -1.31
N PHE A 60 -5.85 4.76 -1.47
CA PHE A 60 -6.30 4.04 -2.67
C PHE A 60 -7.71 4.42 -3.10
N ASP A 61 -8.26 5.53 -2.62
CA ASP A 61 -9.63 5.92 -2.93
C ASP A 61 -9.81 6.15 -4.43
N GLY A 62 -10.96 5.78 -5.00
CA GLY A 62 -11.22 5.93 -6.43
C GLY A 62 -10.52 4.92 -7.34
N ASN A 63 -10.15 3.75 -6.81
CA ASN A 63 -9.73 2.58 -7.60
C ASN A 63 -10.89 1.59 -7.86
N LEU A 64 -10.63 0.46 -8.52
CA LEU A 64 -11.64 -0.53 -8.94
C LEU A 64 -12.04 -1.52 -7.82
N PHE A 65 -11.91 -1.12 -6.55
CA PHE A 65 -12.29 -1.92 -5.39
C PHE A 65 -12.74 -1.02 -4.24
N GLN A 66 -13.52 -1.59 -3.32
CA GLN A 66 -13.97 -0.88 -2.13
C GLN A 66 -13.12 -1.20 -0.90
N GLU A 67 -13.17 -0.32 0.10
CA GLU A 67 -12.45 -0.50 1.37
C GLU A 67 -12.71 -1.86 2.02
N ARG A 68 -13.96 -2.35 2.02
CA ARG A 68 -14.30 -3.67 2.57
C ARG A 68 -13.57 -4.82 1.86
N GLU A 69 -13.36 -4.70 0.56
CA GLU A 69 -12.63 -5.71 -0.20
C GLU A 69 -11.15 -5.67 0.14
N PHE A 70 -10.58 -4.48 0.36
CA PHE A 70 -9.20 -4.32 0.80
C PHE A 70 -8.96 -4.90 2.20
N GLN A 71 -9.88 -4.62 3.14
CA GLN A 71 -9.84 -5.17 4.51
C GLN A 71 -9.95 -6.70 4.54
N SER A 72 -10.56 -7.31 3.50
CA SER A 72 -10.66 -8.77 3.37
C SER A 72 -9.41 -9.44 2.80
N LEU A 73 -8.41 -8.68 2.35
CA LEU A 73 -7.21 -9.24 1.72
C LEU A 73 -6.33 -10.00 2.72
N PRO A 74 -5.69 -11.10 2.29
CA PRO A 74 -4.69 -11.78 3.09
C PRO A 74 -3.54 -10.81 3.42
N GLY A 75 -3.11 -10.82 4.69
CA GLY A 75 -2.05 -9.93 5.18
C GLY A 75 -2.52 -8.55 5.63
N TYR A 76 -3.79 -8.19 5.43
CA TYR A 76 -4.35 -6.91 5.88
C TYR A 76 -4.12 -6.67 7.38
N GLU A 77 -4.28 -7.69 8.23
CA GLU A 77 -4.04 -7.58 9.68
C GLU A 77 -2.63 -7.07 10.02
N ASN A 78 -1.61 -7.49 9.25
CA ASN A 78 -0.23 -7.03 9.45
C ASN A 78 -0.07 -5.57 9.02
N TYR A 79 -0.68 -5.19 7.89
CA TYR A 79 -0.75 -3.80 7.46
C TYR A 79 -1.47 -2.90 8.48
N GLU A 80 -2.62 -3.34 8.98
CA GLU A 80 -3.44 -2.61 9.93
C GLU A 80 -2.71 -2.34 11.24
N LYS A 81 -1.93 -3.31 11.74
CA LYS A 81 -1.02 -3.12 12.90
C LYS A 81 -0.05 -1.96 12.66
N ARG A 82 0.56 -1.89 11.46
CA ARG A 82 1.51 -0.80 11.10
C ARG A 82 0.80 0.55 10.94
N PHE A 83 -0.36 0.56 10.31
CA PHE A 83 -1.18 1.76 10.14
C PHE A 83 -1.61 2.35 11.49
N THR A 84 -2.12 1.49 12.38
CA THR A 84 -2.57 1.89 13.72
C THR A 84 -1.41 2.35 14.59
N ALA A 85 -0.26 1.67 14.56
CA ALA A 85 0.93 2.09 15.30
C ALA A 85 1.44 3.47 14.84
N THR A 86 1.31 3.79 13.55
CA THR A 86 1.66 5.12 13.02
C THR A 86 0.67 6.19 13.49
N LYS A 87 -0.64 5.90 13.47
CA LYS A 87 -1.67 6.82 13.99
C LYS A 87 -1.52 7.08 15.49
N LYS A 88 -1.18 6.07 16.29
CA LYS A 88 -0.95 6.22 17.75
C LYS A 88 0.25 7.09 18.12
N ARG A 89 1.19 7.34 17.21
CA ARG A 89 2.33 8.24 17.46
C ARG A 89 2.01 9.72 17.26
N LEU A 90 0.86 10.04 16.67
CA LEU A 90 0.42 11.41 16.40
C LEU A 90 -0.49 11.97 17.51
N PHE A 91 -0.78 11.19 18.55
CA PHE A 91 -1.58 11.57 19.71
C PHE A 91 -0.79 11.43 21.00
#